data_AF-A0A0L0SAD2-F1
#
_entry.id   AF-A0A0L0SAD2-F1
#
_cell.length_a   1.000
_cell.length_b   1.000
_cell.length_c   1.000
_cell.angle_alpha   90.00
_cell.angle_beta   90.00
_cell.angle_gamma   90.00
#
_symmetry.space_group_name_H-M   'P 1'
#
loop_
_entity.id
_entity.type
_entity.pdbx_description
1 polymer ?
#
loop_
_entity_poly.entity_id
_entity_poly.type
_entity_poly.pdbx_seq_one_letter_code
_entity_poly.pdbx_strand_id
1 'polypeptide(L)'
;MQVILYTPSEIAKIAHREAMEHMTRSPWEQRIGSAPMVIAAMGLLRCLVVGNDFSISDSIPVRGWQYVRWPGSFYATMSQITHETASAFTLAETNMNKIIYVSKNVNDNILVLYTILSEGDMEMVQEMLPGALGPLSDDAENCRELADAVTAQFGMVKALTEEVEQACLAEQSASAAKLTQAKRETAIYQAAAEQSAKKLELKEKQVKEMGEFAEDAQEYYLRAEGGEPTGWKLAGQGCCWCWGQGLDARSC
;
A
#
# COMPACT_ATOMS: atom_id res chain seq x y z
N MET A 1 36.22 -38.22 49.02
CA MET A 1 35.68 -37.77 47.71
C MET A 1 35.28 -39.03 46.95
N GLN A 2 34.01 -39.42 47.07
CA GLN A 2 33.49 -40.58 46.33
C GLN A 2 33.30 -40.16 44.88
N VAL A 3 34.16 -40.66 43.99
CA VAL A 3 33.93 -40.58 42.54
C VAL A 3 32.76 -41.53 42.27
N ILE A 4 31.58 -40.99 42.02
CA ILE A 4 30.43 -41.78 41.57
C ILE A 4 30.81 -42.28 40.17
N LEU A 5 31.23 -43.54 40.09
CA LEU A 5 31.47 -44.23 38.82
C LEU A 5 30.10 -44.58 38.25
N TYR A 6 29.58 -43.69 37.40
CA TYR A 6 28.38 -43.98 36.63
C TYR A 6 28.64 -45.16 35.72
N THR A 7 27.69 -46.10 35.67
CA THR A 7 27.75 -47.18 34.70
C THR A 7 27.56 -46.60 33.28
N PRO A 8 28.12 -47.26 32.24
CA PRO A 8 27.89 -46.92 30.84
C PRO A 8 26.43 -46.58 30.50
N SER A 9 25.50 -47.39 31.04
CA SER A 9 24.05 -47.19 30.88
C SER A 9 23.52 -45.90 31.51
N GLU A 10 24.03 -45.50 32.68
CA GLU A 10 23.60 -44.27 33.34
C GLU A 10 24.10 -43.02 32.63
N ILE A 11 25.32 -43.06 32.08
CA ILE A 11 25.87 -41.96 31.27
C ILE A 11 25.01 -41.75 30.01
N ALA A 12 24.63 -42.84 29.34
CA ALA A 12 23.77 -42.78 28.17
C ALA A 12 22.37 -42.21 28.49
N LYS A 13 21.80 -42.54 29.66
CA LYS A 13 20.51 -41.99 30.13
C LYS A 13 20.59 -40.51 30.51
N ILE A 14 21.72 -40.06 31.07
CA ILE A 14 21.95 -38.65 31.39
C ILE A 14 22.11 -37.84 30.09
N ALA A 15 22.92 -38.34 29.15
CA ALA A 15 23.08 -37.74 27.83
C ALA A 15 21.75 -37.70 27.06
N HIS A 16 20.93 -38.75 27.14
CA HIS A 16 19.57 -38.77 26.59
C HIS A 16 18.69 -37.64 27.17
N ARG A 17 18.71 -37.47 28.49
CA ARG A 17 17.92 -36.44 29.18
C ARG A 17 18.37 -35.03 28.78
N GLU A 18 19.67 -34.79 28.77
CA GLU A 18 20.25 -33.50 28.38
C GLU A 18 20.01 -33.20 26.90
N ALA A 19 20.16 -34.18 25.99
CA ALA A 19 19.86 -34.01 24.57
C ALA A 19 18.39 -33.65 24.34
N MET A 20 17.47 -34.32 25.04
CA MET A 20 16.03 -34.02 24.98
C MET A 20 15.68 -32.65 25.57
N GLU A 21 16.33 -32.25 26.69
CA GLU A 21 16.20 -30.89 27.24
C GLU A 21 16.76 -29.81 26.30
N HIS A 22 17.87 -30.08 25.62
CA HIS A 22 18.46 -29.14 24.66
C HIS A 22 17.63 -29.00 23.38
N MET A 23 17.02 -30.08 22.88
CA MET A 23 16.10 -30.05 21.74
C MET A 23 14.80 -29.28 22.04
N THR A 24 14.40 -29.24 23.32
CA THR A 24 13.18 -28.57 23.80
C THR A 24 13.40 -27.13 24.31
N ARG A 25 14.65 -26.69 24.53
CA ARG A 25 14.99 -25.39 25.18
C ARG A 25 14.74 -24.12 24.36
N SER A 26 14.25 -24.23 23.14
CA SER A 26 13.47 -23.16 22.51
C SER A 26 12.35 -23.82 21.73
N PRO A 27 11.14 -23.92 22.30
CA PRO A 27 10.06 -24.62 21.64
C PRO A 27 9.82 -23.90 20.32
N TRP A 28 10.06 -24.57 19.21
CA TRP A 28 9.54 -24.12 17.92
C TRP A 28 8.03 -23.81 18.05
N GLU A 29 7.33 -24.51 18.96
CA GLU A 29 5.96 -24.24 19.41
C GLU A 29 5.75 -22.81 19.93
N GLN A 30 6.70 -22.19 20.64
CA GLN A 30 6.60 -20.78 21.02
C GLN A 30 6.74 -19.86 19.81
N ARG A 31 7.58 -20.23 18.83
CA ARG A 31 7.77 -19.45 17.59
C ARG A 31 6.59 -19.62 16.63
N ILE A 32 5.96 -20.79 16.61
CA ILE A 32 4.72 -21.07 15.86
C ILE A 32 3.49 -20.62 16.65
N GLY A 33 3.56 -20.43 17.96
CA GLY A 33 2.46 -19.96 18.80
C GLY A 33 1.93 -18.58 18.40
N SER A 34 2.74 -17.76 17.73
CA SER A 34 2.30 -16.49 17.12
C SER A 34 1.59 -16.63 15.77
N ALA A 35 1.59 -17.83 15.16
CA ALA A 35 1.00 -18.06 13.84
C ALA A 35 -0.49 -17.70 13.74
N PRO A 36 -1.36 -18.08 14.70
CA PRO A 36 -2.78 -17.73 14.62
C PRO A 36 -3.00 -16.21 14.65
N MET A 37 -2.16 -15.47 15.37
CA MET A 37 -2.22 -14.02 15.43
C MET A 37 -1.84 -13.38 14.09
N VAL A 38 -0.80 -13.88 13.43
CA VAL A 38 -0.39 -13.42 12.09
C VAL A 38 -1.49 -13.68 11.06
N ILE A 39 -2.06 -14.89 11.04
CA ILE A 39 -3.15 -15.24 10.13
C ILE A 39 -4.39 -14.37 10.39
N ALA A 40 -4.72 -14.13 11.66
CA ALA A 40 -5.82 -13.26 12.04
C ALA A 40 -5.59 -11.81 11.60
N ALA A 41 -4.38 -11.28 11.78
CA ALA A 41 -4.02 -9.94 11.32
C ALA A 41 -4.15 -9.80 9.79
N MET A 42 -3.70 -10.80 9.03
CA MET A 42 -3.85 -10.84 7.57
C MET A 42 -5.33 -10.94 7.14
N GLY A 43 -6.13 -11.73 7.87
CA GLY A 43 -7.57 -11.81 7.67
C GLY A 43 -8.28 -10.49 7.94
N LEU A 44 -7.89 -9.76 8.99
CA LEU A 44 -8.43 -8.42 9.30
C LEU A 44 -8.05 -7.41 8.22
N LEU A 45 -6.79 -7.40 7.78
CA LEU A 45 -6.33 -6.56 6.66
C LEU A 45 -7.15 -6.83 5.40
N ARG A 46 -7.39 -8.10 5.08
CA ARG A 46 -8.27 -8.49 3.97
C ARG A 46 -9.69 -7.93 4.13
N CYS A 47 -10.28 -8.00 5.33
CA CYS A 47 -11.62 -7.47 5.61
C CYS A 47 -11.71 -5.96 5.40
N LEU A 48 -10.66 -5.19 5.69
CA LEU A 48 -10.63 -3.73 5.46
C LEU A 48 -10.77 -3.36 3.98
N VAL A 49 -10.37 -4.26 3.08
CA VAL A 49 -10.33 -4.01 1.63
C VAL A 49 -11.63 -4.40 0.92
N VAL A 50 -12.50 -5.22 1.55
CA VAL A 50 -13.72 -5.78 0.94
C VAL A 50 -14.65 -4.72 0.29
N GLY A 51 -14.67 -3.50 0.83
CA GLY A 51 -15.48 -2.40 0.28
C GLY A 51 -14.74 -1.41 -0.63
N ASN A 52 -13.41 -1.43 -0.62
CA ASN A 52 -12.55 -0.48 -1.34
C ASN A 52 -11.38 -1.25 -1.97
N ASP A 53 -11.70 -2.17 -2.87
CA ASP A 53 -10.67 -2.91 -3.59
C ASP A 53 -9.98 -1.99 -4.60
N PHE A 54 -8.66 -2.06 -4.62
CA PHE A 54 -7.83 -1.27 -5.53
C PHE A 54 -6.86 -2.19 -6.25
N SER A 55 -6.45 -1.77 -7.44
CA SER A 55 -5.45 -2.50 -8.21
C SER A 55 -4.04 -2.10 -7.76
N ILE A 56 -3.14 -3.07 -7.71
CA ILE A 56 -1.69 -2.85 -7.57
C ILE A 56 -0.98 -3.01 -8.92
N SER A 57 -1.73 -3.21 -10.02
CA SER A 57 -1.18 -3.43 -11.37
C SER A 57 -0.31 -2.30 -11.89
N ASP A 58 -0.59 -1.07 -11.47
CA ASP A 58 0.02 0.14 -12.04
C ASP A 58 1.44 0.37 -11.51
N SER A 59 1.76 -0.25 -10.38
CA SER A 59 3.03 -0.19 -9.66
C SER A 59 3.78 -1.53 -9.81
N ILE A 60 4.17 -1.84 -11.05
CA ILE A 60 4.92 -3.07 -11.37
C ILE A 60 6.25 -3.08 -10.58
N PRO A 61 6.56 -4.15 -9.82
CA PRO A 61 7.83 -4.29 -9.13
C PRO A 61 9.02 -4.28 -10.10
N VAL A 62 10.22 -3.90 -9.62
CA VAL A 62 11.44 -3.78 -10.46
C VAL A 62 11.76 -5.07 -11.24
N ARG A 63 11.38 -6.24 -10.71
CA ARG A 63 11.59 -7.56 -11.31
C ARG A 63 10.33 -8.17 -11.97
N GLY A 64 9.25 -7.39 -12.08
CA GLY A 64 7.94 -7.90 -12.48
C GLY A 64 7.28 -8.76 -11.40
N TRP A 65 6.07 -9.22 -11.67
CA TRP A 65 5.32 -10.14 -10.80
C TRP A 65 5.82 -11.57 -11.00
N GLN A 66 6.41 -12.18 -9.97
CA GLN A 66 6.86 -13.57 -10.01
C GLN A 66 5.98 -14.47 -9.14
N TYR A 67 5.51 -13.96 -8.00
CA TYR A 67 4.73 -14.72 -7.03
C TYR A 67 3.26 -14.28 -6.97
N VAL A 68 2.99 -13.00 -7.18
CA VAL A 68 1.61 -12.47 -7.22
C VAL A 68 0.89 -12.95 -8.48
N ARG A 69 -0.26 -13.61 -8.29
CA ARG A 69 -1.04 -14.14 -9.41
C ARG A 69 -2.13 -13.16 -9.91
N TRP A 70 -2.66 -12.30 -9.02
CA TRP A 70 -3.87 -11.49 -9.27
C TRP A 70 -3.65 -10.00 -8.93
N PRO A 71 -2.72 -9.29 -9.61
CA PRO A 71 -2.37 -7.92 -9.25
C PRO A 71 -3.49 -6.89 -9.50
N GLY A 72 -4.53 -7.26 -10.25
CA GLY A 72 -5.69 -6.40 -10.54
C GLY A 72 -6.62 -6.15 -9.35
N SER A 73 -6.45 -6.89 -8.26
CA SER A 73 -7.26 -6.80 -7.04
C SER A 73 -6.37 -7.02 -5.82
N PHE A 74 -6.24 -5.99 -4.99
CA PHE A 74 -5.53 -6.08 -3.72
C PHE A 74 -6.22 -7.07 -2.78
N TYR A 75 -7.56 -7.13 -2.79
CA TYR A 75 -8.31 -8.13 -2.04
C TYR A 75 -7.96 -9.57 -2.47
N ALA A 76 -7.90 -9.85 -3.77
CA ALA A 76 -7.52 -11.17 -4.29
C ALA A 76 -6.07 -11.52 -3.91
N THR A 77 -5.16 -10.55 -4.00
CA THR A 77 -3.76 -10.70 -3.61
C THR A 77 -3.61 -10.98 -2.11
N MET A 78 -4.34 -10.26 -1.25
CA MET A 78 -4.36 -10.52 0.20
C MET A 78 -4.98 -11.87 0.54
N SER A 79 -6.00 -12.30 -0.21
CA SER A 79 -6.55 -13.66 -0.08
C SER A 79 -5.51 -14.73 -0.42
N GLN A 80 -4.71 -14.52 -1.47
CA GLN A 80 -3.60 -15.40 -1.83
C GLN A 80 -2.58 -15.45 -0.68
N ILE A 81 -2.08 -14.31 -0.19
CA ILE A 81 -1.10 -14.29 0.89
C ILE A 81 -1.63 -15.00 2.14
N THR A 82 -2.88 -14.72 2.53
CA THR A 82 -3.50 -15.35 3.72
C THR A 82 -3.57 -16.87 3.57
N HIS A 83 -3.95 -17.36 2.39
CA HIS A 83 -4.04 -18.79 2.11
C HIS A 83 -2.66 -19.47 2.12
N GLU A 84 -1.68 -18.90 1.42
CA GLU A 84 -0.32 -19.43 1.36
C GLU A 84 0.37 -19.39 2.74
N THR A 85 0.10 -18.34 3.53
CA THR A 85 0.59 -18.23 4.92
C THR A 85 -0.01 -19.31 5.82
N ALA A 86 -1.33 -19.52 5.75
CA ALA A 86 -1.98 -20.59 6.51
C ALA A 86 -1.43 -21.97 6.13
N SER A 87 -1.27 -22.22 4.83
CA SER A 87 -0.66 -23.46 4.32
C SER A 87 0.77 -23.65 4.83
N ALA A 88 1.59 -22.60 4.82
CA ALA A 88 2.96 -22.63 5.34
C ALA A 88 3.02 -23.01 6.83
N PHE A 89 2.13 -22.43 7.64
CA PHE A 89 2.07 -22.76 9.07
C PHE A 89 1.58 -24.19 9.32
N THR A 90 0.58 -24.69 8.59
CA THR A 90 0.14 -26.08 8.71
C THR A 90 1.23 -27.07 8.28
N LEU A 91 1.96 -26.77 7.21
CA LEU A 91 3.10 -27.58 6.77
C LEU A 91 4.20 -27.59 7.82
N ALA A 92 4.52 -26.41 8.39
CA ALA A 92 5.52 -26.28 9.44
C ALA A 92 5.16 -27.08 10.68
N GLU A 93 3.92 -26.98 11.16
CA GLU A 93 3.43 -27.76 12.29
C GLU A 93 3.55 -29.27 12.02
N THR A 94 3.08 -29.72 10.84
CA THR A 94 3.10 -31.13 10.48
C THR A 94 4.53 -31.68 10.39
N ASN A 95 5.43 -30.96 9.71
CA ASN A 95 6.81 -31.41 9.51
C ASN A 95 7.63 -31.33 10.80
N MET A 96 7.44 -30.29 11.61
CA MET A 96 8.12 -30.19 12.92
C MET A 96 7.65 -31.29 13.87
N ASN A 97 6.36 -31.63 13.88
CA ASN A 97 5.86 -32.76 14.66
C ASN A 97 6.46 -34.10 14.20
N LYS A 98 6.65 -34.29 12.88
CA LYS A 98 7.36 -35.46 12.34
C LYS A 98 8.84 -35.49 12.77
N ILE A 99 9.54 -34.37 12.70
CA ILE A 99 10.94 -34.27 13.15
C ILE A 99 11.06 -34.63 14.63
N ILE A 100 10.16 -34.15 15.49
CA ILE A 100 10.12 -34.53 16.90
C ILE A 100 9.90 -36.03 17.07
N TYR A 101 8.98 -36.60 16.31
CA TYR A 101 8.69 -38.04 16.36
C TYR A 101 9.91 -38.88 15.96
N VAL A 102 10.55 -38.56 14.83
CA VAL A 102 11.75 -39.24 14.34
C VAL A 102 12.91 -39.05 15.34
N SER A 103 13.09 -37.85 15.86
CA SER A 103 14.15 -37.54 16.84
C SER A 103 14.01 -38.33 18.14
N LYS A 104 12.79 -38.68 18.56
CA LYS A 104 12.58 -39.59 19.69
C LYS A 104 13.10 -41.00 19.38
N ASN A 105 12.84 -41.50 18.18
CA ASN A 105 13.27 -42.83 17.73
C ASN A 105 14.79 -42.93 17.53
N VAL A 106 15.42 -41.86 17.03
CA VAL A 106 16.89 -41.72 16.92
C VAL A 106 17.59 -41.99 18.25
N ASN A 107 16.98 -41.57 19.36
CA ASN A 107 17.56 -41.70 20.68
C ASN A 107 17.64 -43.17 21.15
N ASP A 108 16.63 -43.98 20.82
CA ASP A 108 16.63 -45.42 21.10
C ASP A 108 17.70 -46.15 20.26
N ASN A 109 17.87 -45.73 18.99
CA ASN A 109 18.92 -46.26 18.12
C ASN A 109 20.33 -45.92 18.63
N ILE A 110 20.53 -44.72 19.20
CA ILE A 110 21.81 -44.32 19.80
C ILE A 110 22.16 -45.19 21.01
N LEU A 111 21.18 -45.58 21.83
CA LEU A 111 21.41 -46.51 22.95
C LEU A 111 21.87 -47.89 22.44
N VAL A 112 21.25 -48.41 21.37
CA VAL A 112 21.66 -49.67 20.74
C VAL A 112 23.07 -49.58 20.17
N LEU A 113 23.40 -48.49 19.46
CA LEU A 113 24.74 -48.23 18.95
C LEU A 113 25.78 -48.16 20.07
N TYR A 114 25.45 -47.51 21.18
CA TYR A 114 26.31 -47.44 22.35
C TYR A 114 26.58 -48.83 22.94
N THR A 115 25.54 -49.67 23.09
CA THR A 115 25.69 -51.04 23.58
C THR A 115 26.58 -51.87 22.66
N ILE A 116 26.38 -51.79 21.33
CA ILE A 116 27.23 -52.50 20.35
C ILE A 116 28.69 -52.05 20.47
N LEU A 117 28.95 -50.75 20.61
CA LEU A 117 30.30 -50.20 20.67
C LEU A 117 31.01 -50.39 22.03
N SER A 118 30.26 -50.51 23.13
CA SER A 118 30.81 -50.63 24.49
C SER A 118 30.89 -52.06 25.00
N GLU A 119 29.96 -52.93 24.59
CA GLU A 119 29.84 -54.30 25.09
C GLU A 119 30.11 -55.37 23.99
N GLY A 120 30.17 -54.98 22.72
CA GLY A 120 30.35 -55.90 21.60
C GLY A 120 31.81 -56.30 21.33
N ASP A 121 32.00 -57.54 20.86
CA ASP A 121 33.26 -58.01 20.25
C ASP A 121 33.45 -57.37 18.85
N MET A 122 34.69 -57.29 18.37
CA MET A 122 35.07 -56.79 17.03
C MET A 122 34.26 -57.40 15.90
N GLU A 123 33.89 -58.68 15.98
CA GLU A 123 33.05 -59.36 14.97
C GLU A 123 31.60 -58.82 15.00
N MET A 124 31.02 -58.67 16.19
CA MET A 124 29.68 -58.12 16.39
C MET A 124 29.60 -56.64 15.98
N VAL A 125 30.66 -55.87 16.21
CA VAL A 125 30.78 -54.49 15.76
C VAL A 125 30.84 -54.42 14.23
N GLN A 126 31.63 -55.26 13.56
CA GLN A 126 31.71 -55.23 12.10
C GLN A 126 30.40 -55.63 11.42
N GLU A 127 29.66 -56.58 11.99
CA GLU A 127 28.45 -57.11 11.36
C GLU A 127 27.19 -56.27 11.67
N MET A 128 27.01 -55.81 12.92
CA MET A 128 25.77 -55.14 13.34
C MET A 128 25.81 -53.62 13.30
N LEU A 129 27.00 -53.00 13.39
CA LEU A 129 27.12 -51.54 13.40
C LEU A 129 26.58 -50.87 12.13
N PRO A 130 26.84 -51.38 10.90
CA PRO A 130 26.28 -50.78 9.69
C PRO A 130 24.74 -50.84 9.66
N GLY A 131 24.16 -51.96 10.14
CA GLY A 131 22.72 -52.14 10.24
C GLY A 131 22.05 -51.22 11.26
N ALA A 132 22.77 -50.85 12.32
CA ALA A 132 22.29 -49.90 13.33
C ALA A 132 22.50 -48.43 12.92
N LEU A 133 23.53 -48.12 12.12
CA LEU A 133 23.82 -46.76 11.62
C LEU A 133 22.96 -46.37 10.41
N GLY A 134 22.58 -47.32 9.55
CA GLY A 134 21.76 -47.05 8.37
C GLY A 134 20.46 -46.30 8.70
N PRO A 135 19.58 -46.84 9.57
CA PRO A 135 18.34 -46.18 9.96
C PRO A 135 18.55 -44.79 10.56
N LEU A 136 19.64 -44.58 11.31
CA LEU A 136 19.97 -43.27 11.88
C LEU A 136 20.34 -42.24 10.80
N SER A 137 21.08 -42.67 9.77
CA SER A 137 21.40 -41.83 8.61
C SER A 137 20.15 -41.47 7.82
N ASP A 138 19.28 -42.46 7.56
CA ASP A 138 18.03 -42.26 6.83
C ASP A 138 17.09 -41.31 7.61
N ASP A 139 16.96 -41.49 8.92
CA ASP A 139 16.17 -40.63 9.80
C ASP A 139 16.69 -39.18 9.81
N ALA A 140 18.02 -38.99 9.81
CA ALA A 140 18.65 -37.67 9.74
C ALA A 140 18.40 -36.99 8.38
N GLU A 141 18.50 -37.73 7.28
CA GLU A 141 18.22 -37.22 5.94
C GLU A 141 16.74 -36.84 5.79
N ASN A 142 15.82 -37.68 6.29
CA ASN A 142 14.40 -37.38 6.36
C ASN A 142 14.11 -36.08 7.16
N CYS A 143 14.78 -35.88 8.30
CA CYS A 143 14.61 -34.66 9.08
C CYS A 143 15.09 -33.42 8.32
N ARG A 144 16.17 -33.53 7.55
CA ARG A 144 16.69 -32.46 6.69
C ARG A 144 15.66 -32.09 5.61
N GLU A 145 15.14 -33.07 4.89
CA GLU A 145 14.14 -32.83 3.83
C GLU A 145 12.87 -32.18 4.38
N LEU A 146 12.38 -32.64 5.54
CA LEU A 146 11.22 -32.06 6.21
C LEU A 146 11.46 -30.60 6.58
N ALA A 147 12.66 -30.25 7.06
CA ALA A 147 13.03 -28.89 7.40
C ALA A 147 13.17 -28.00 6.15
N ASP A 148 13.83 -28.51 5.10
CA ASP A 148 14.01 -27.79 3.83
C ASP A 148 12.68 -27.46 3.17
N ALA A 149 11.70 -28.38 3.22
CA ALA A 149 10.36 -28.14 2.71
C ALA A 149 9.65 -26.98 3.44
N VAL A 150 9.82 -26.87 4.76
CA VAL A 150 9.25 -25.76 5.55
C VAL A 150 9.92 -24.44 5.18
N THR A 151 11.25 -24.43 5.07
CA THR A 151 12.01 -23.24 4.68
C THR A 151 11.64 -22.77 3.27
N ALA A 152 11.47 -23.69 2.32
CA ALA A 152 11.05 -23.36 0.97
C ALA A 152 9.66 -22.70 0.95
N GLN A 153 8.70 -23.25 1.69
CA GLN A 153 7.33 -22.72 1.72
C GLN A 153 7.27 -21.33 2.36
N PHE A 154 7.95 -21.10 3.49
CA PHE A 154 8.05 -19.76 4.07
C PHE A 154 8.84 -18.79 3.19
N GLY A 155 9.85 -19.27 2.47
CA GLY A 155 10.59 -18.48 1.49
C GLY A 155 9.69 -17.94 0.38
N MET A 156 8.77 -18.77 -0.12
CA MET A 156 7.76 -18.33 -1.09
C MET A 156 6.78 -17.30 -0.49
N VAL A 157 6.26 -17.54 0.72
CA VAL A 157 5.36 -16.58 1.40
C VAL A 157 6.04 -15.22 1.65
N LYS A 158 7.32 -15.25 2.03
CA LYS A 158 8.15 -14.04 2.19
C LYS A 158 8.28 -13.30 0.87
N ALA A 159 8.68 -13.99 -0.20
CA ALA A 159 8.84 -13.37 -1.51
C ALA A 159 7.53 -12.78 -2.05
N LEU A 160 6.41 -13.50 -1.88
CA LEU A 160 5.07 -13.00 -2.21
C LEU A 160 4.73 -11.72 -1.45
N THR A 161 4.95 -11.69 -0.14
CA THR A 161 4.66 -10.52 0.69
C THR A 161 5.56 -9.34 0.32
N GLU A 162 6.84 -9.58 0.04
CA GLU A 162 7.80 -8.55 -0.37
C GLU A 162 7.44 -7.91 -1.71
N GLU A 163 6.96 -8.69 -2.70
CA GLU A 163 6.47 -8.13 -3.97
C GLU A 163 5.29 -7.18 -3.75
N VAL A 164 4.34 -7.58 -2.90
CA VAL A 164 3.15 -6.79 -2.60
C VAL A 164 3.50 -5.54 -1.80
N GLU A 165 4.41 -5.64 -0.83
CA GLU A 165 4.91 -4.49 -0.07
C GLU A 165 5.58 -3.47 -0.99
N GLN A 166 6.44 -3.92 -1.91
CA GLN A 166 7.10 -3.05 -2.88
C GLN A 166 6.09 -2.32 -3.78
N ALA A 167 5.08 -3.03 -4.28
CA ALA A 167 4.04 -2.43 -5.11
C ALA A 167 3.23 -1.40 -4.32
N CYS A 168 2.83 -1.71 -3.08
CA CYS A 168 2.13 -0.78 -2.20
C CYS A 168 2.94 0.49 -1.90
N LEU A 169 4.25 0.36 -1.64
CA LEU A 169 5.14 1.51 -1.42
C LEU A 169 5.30 2.37 -2.68
N ALA A 170 5.41 1.73 -3.84
CA ALA A 170 5.45 2.43 -5.12
C ALA A 170 4.13 3.18 -5.37
N GLU A 171 2.98 2.54 -5.16
CA GLU A 171 1.66 3.17 -5.29
C GLU A 171 1.48 4.33 -4.32
N GLN A 172 1.92 4.20 -3.07
CA GLN A 172 1.85 5.26 -2.07
C GLN A 172 2.65 6.49 -2.53
N SER A 173 3.86 6.29 -3.06
CA SER A 173 4.69 7.38 -3.58
C SER A 173 4.06 8.06 -4.80
N ALA A 174 3.50 7.28 -5.73
CA ALA A 174 2.83 7.78 -6.91
C ALA A 174 1.53 8.53 -6.57
N SER A 175 0.74 7.99 -5.63
CA SER A 175 -0.50 8.60 -5.16
C SER A 175 -0.24 9.92 -4.43
N ALA A 176 0.80 10.00 -3.60
CA ALA A 176 1.20 11.26 -2.95
C ALA A 176 1.60 12.33 -3.99
N ALA A 177 2.30 11.94 -5.06
CA ALA A 177 2.64 12.84 -6.16
C ALA A 177 1.38 13.32 -6.91
N LYS A 178 0.48 12.41 -7.28
CA LYS A 178 -0.81 12.71 -7.95
C LYS A 178 -1.67 13.66 -7.11
N LEU A 179 -1.75 13.43 -5.80
CA LEU A 179 -2.53 14.26 -4.88
C LEU A 179 -1.93 15.67 -4.77
N THR A 180 -0.60 15.78 -4.76
CA THR A 180 0.09 17.08 -4.76
C THR A 180 -0.14 17.84 -6.06
N GLN A 181 -0.12 17.15 -7.20
CA GLN A 181 -0.41 17.73 -8.50
C GLN A 181 -1.88 18.18 -8.61
N ALA A 182 -2.83 17.34 -8.20
CA ALA A 182 -4.26 17.68 -8.20
C ALA A 182 -4.54 18.92 -7.33
N LYS A 183 -3.89 19.04 -6.15
CA LYS A 183 -3.99 20.23 -5.30
C LYS A 183 -3.44 21.50 -5.97
N ARG A 184 -2.38 21.39 -6.77
CA ARG A 184 -1.83 22.53 -7.53
C ARG A 184 -2.79 22.94 -8.65
N GLU A 185 -3.32 21.97 -9.38
CA GLU A 185 -4.27 22.22 -10.46
C GLU A 185 -5.56 22.86 -9.93
N THR A 186 -6.14 22.35 -8.84
CA THR A 186 -7.33 22.97 -8.22
C THR A 186 -7.05 24.38 -7.72
N ALA A 187 -5.88 24.65 -7.14
CA ALA A 187 -5.49 26.01 -6.74
C ALA A 187 -5.37 26.96 -7.94
N ILE A 188 -4.82 26.49 -9.07
CA ILE A 188 -4.74 27.27 -10.32
C ILE A 188 -6.15 27.58 -10.84
N TYR A 189 -7.03 26.58 -10.89
CA TYR A 189 -8.41 26.79 -11.35
C TYR A 189 -9.19 27.74 -10.44
N GLN A 190 -9.02 27.64 -9.12
CA GLN A 190 -9.63 28.57 -8.16
C GLN A 190 -9.12 30.00 -8.34
N ALA A 191 -7.81 30.19 -8.48
CA ALA A 191 -7.24 31.52 -8.74
C ALA A 191 -7.71 32.11 -10.07
N ALA A 192 -7.83 31.28 -11.11
CA ALA A 192 -8.37 31.70 -12.41
C ALA A 192 -9.86 32.07 -12.32
N ALA A 193 -10.66 31.28 -11.57
CA ALA A 193 -12.06 31.56 -11.32
C ALA A 193 -12.23 32.89 -10.56
N GLU A 194 -11.47 33.13 -9.49
CA GLU A 194 -11.48 34.39 -8.75
C GLU A 194 -11.07 35.59 -9.62
N GLN A 195 -10.06 35.43 -10.46
CA GLN A 195 -9.68 36.49 -11.41
C GLN A 195 -10.77 36.77 -12.43
N SER A 196 -11.45 35.73 -12.92
CA SER A 196 -12.56 35.91 -13.86
C SER A 196 -13.76 36.58 -13.19
N ALA A 197 -14.09 36.23 -11.94
CA ALA A 197 -15.14 36.87 -11.15
C ALA A 197 -14.83 38.36 -10.91
N LYS A 198 -13.60 38.69 -10.48
CA LYS A 198 -13.16 40.09 -10.31
C LYS A 198 -13.24 40.89 -11.60
N LYS A 199 -12.84 40.29 -12.74
CA LYS A 199 -12.97 40.94 -14.05
C LYS A 199 -14.43 41.14 -14.46
N LEU A 200 -15.31 40.21 -14.10
CA LEU A 200 -16.75 40.33 -14.35
C LEU A 200 -17.36 41.48 -13.54
N GLU A 201 -17.08 41.54 -12.24
CA GLU A 201 -17.54 42.63 -11.36
C GLU A 201 -17.05 44.00 -11.86
N LEU A 202 -15.80 44.07 -12.33
CA LEU A 202 -15.22 45.31 -12.83
C LEU A 202 -15.90 45.75 -14.14
N LYS A 203 -16.22 44.79 -15.01
CA LYS A 203 -16.99 45.05 -16.23
C LYS A 203 -18.43 45.44 -15.91
N GLU A 204 -19.08 44.82 -14.94
CA GLU A 204 -20.43 45.18 -14.52
C GLU A 204 -20.49 46.61 -13.96
N LYS A 205 -19.48 47.02 -13.18
CA LYS A 205 -19.35 48.42 -12.72
C LYS A 205 -19.18 49.39 -13.88
N GLN A 206 -18.30 49.08 -14.83
CA GLN A 206 -18.09 49.90 -16.02
C GLN A 206 -19.35 50.00 -16.91
N VAL A 207 -20.11 48.92 -17.02
CA VAL A 207 -21.39 48.91 -17.76
C VAL A 207 -22.44 49.77 -17.06
N LYS A 208 -22.51 49.73 -15.72
CA LYS A 208 -23.40 50.61 -14.95
C LYS A 208 -23.04 52.08 -15.11
N GLU A 209 -21.76 52.42 -14.93
CA GLU A 209 -21.27 53.80 -15.11
C GLU A 209 -21.51 54.32 -16.54
N MET A 210 -21.32 53.48 -17.56
CA MET A 210 -21.68 53.84 -18.94
C MET A 210 -23.19 53.98 -19.14
N GLY A 211 -24.01 53.17 -18.47
CA GLY A 211 -25.46 53.26 -18.52
C GLY A 211 -25.96 54.58 -17.92
N GLU A 212 -25.47 54.94 -16.73
CA GLU A 212 -25.77 56.23 -16.08
C GLU A 212 -25.31 57.41 -16.95
N PHE A 213 -24.11 57.35 -17.52
CA PHE A 213 -23.62 58.38 -18.45
C PHE A 213 -24.48 58.50 -19.72
N ALA A 214 -24.98 57.37 -20.25
CA ALA A 214 -25.86 57.36 -21.42
C ALA A 214 -27.25 57.94 -21.09
N GLU A 215 -27.79 57.65 -19.91
CA GLU A 215 -29.05 58.25 -19.43
C GLU A 215 -28.90 59.76 -19.21
N ASP A 216 -27.84 60.21 -18.56
CA ASP A 216 -27.53 61.63 -18.36
C ASP A 216 -27.35 62.37 -19.70
N ALA A 217 -26.63 61.76 -20.65
CA ALA A 217 -26.47 62.31 -21.99
C ALA A 217 -27.83 62.41 -22.71
N GLN A 218 -28.67 61.36 -22.62
CA GLN A 218 -30.00 61.35 -23.22
C GLN A 218 -30.90 62.43 -22.60
N GLU A 219 -30.87 62.60 -21.27
CA GLU A 219 -31.63 63.66 -20.59
C GLU A 219 -31.12 65.06 -20.97
N TYR A 220 -29.81 65.24 -21.10
CA TYR A 220 -29.21 66.48 -21.59
C TYR A 220 -29.66 66.81 -23.03
N TYR A 221 -29.67 65.83 -23.93
CA TYR A 221 -30.18 65.99 -25.29
C TYR A 221 -31.67 66.35 -25.31
N LEU A 222 -32.51 65.64 -24.54
CA LEU A 222 -33.93 65.94 -24.43
C LEU A 222 -34.19 67.32 -23.82
N ARG A 223 -33.35 67.77 -22.88
CA ARG A 223 -33.40 69.12 -22.30
C ARG A 223 -32.91 70.19 -23.29
N ALA A 224 -31.96 69.88 -24.15
CA ALA A 224 -31.52 70.75 -25.24
C ALA A 224 -32.57 70.86 -26.35
N GLU A 225 -33.35 69.81 -26.60
CA GLU A 225 -34.49 69.82 -27.53
C GLU A 225 -35.75 70.45 -26.91
N GLY A 226 -35.96 70.30 -25.60
CA GLY A 226 -37.08 70.91 -24.84
C GLY A 226 -36.83 72.34 -24.36
N GLY A 227 -35.58 72.82 -24.39
CA GLY A 227 -35.22 74.21 -24.16
C GLY A 227 -35.54 75.03 -25.41
N GLU A 228 -36.50 75.96 -25.29
CA GLU A 228 -36.89 76.85 -26.38
C GLU A 228 -35.67 77.40 -27.13
N PRO A 229 -35.62 77.34 -28.47
CA PRO A 229 -34.46 77.81 -29.20
C PRO A 229 -34.38 79.34 -29.07
N THR A 230 -33.46 79.81 -28.24
CA THR A 230 -33.21 81.24 -28.00
C THR A 230 -32.77 81.95 -29.29
N GLY A 231 -32.40 81.20 -30.33
CA GLY A 231 -32.13 81.69 -31.69
C GLY A 231 -33.37 82.17 -32.47
N TRP A 232 -34.57 81.63 -32.23
CA TRP A 232 -35.78 82.10 -32.92
C TRP A 232 -36.37 83.37 -32.29
N LYS A 233 -36.13 83.63 -30.99
CA LYS A 233 -36.44 84.91 -30.35
C LYS A 233 -35.54 86.04 -30.89
N LEU A 234 -34.28 85.74 -31.22
CA LEU A 234 -33.36 86.69 -31.88
C LEU A 234 -33.68 86.88 -33.37
N ALA A 235 -34.00 85.80 -34.10
CA ALA A 235 -34.42 85.90 -35.51
C ALA A 235 -35.78 86.59 -35.69
N GLY A 236 -36.73 86.38 -34.76
CA GLY A 236 -38.03 87.06 -34.75
C GLY A 236 -37.93 88.55 -34.40
N GLN A 237 -37.03 88.94 -33.49
CA GLN A 237 -36.78 90.35 -33.18
C GLN A 237 -36.02 91.09 -34.30
N GLY A 238 -35.18 90.40 -35.08
CA GLY A 238 -34.56 90.93 -36.30
C GLY A 238 -35.55 91.07 -37.47
N CYS A 239 -36.40 90.08 -37.71
CA CYS A 239 -37.39 90.13 -38.80
C CYS A 239 -38.54 91.10 -38.54
N CYS A 240 -38.98 91.27 -37.29
CA CYS A 240 -40.08 92.18 -36.97
C CYS A 240 -39.69 93.67 -37.09
N TRP A 241 -38.40 94.01 -36.91
CA TRP A 241 -37.90 95.37 -37.16
C TRP A 241 -37.76 95.72 -38.65
N CYS A 242 -37.73 94.72 -39.55
CA CYS A 242 -37.52 94.94 -40.98
C CYS A 242 -38.81 95.07 -41.80
N TRP A 243 -39.98 94.75 -41.24
CA TRP A 243 -41.28 94.90 -41.92
C TRP A 243 -42.04 96.19 -41.57
N GLY A 244 -41.54 97.00 -40.63
CA GLY A 244 -42.14 98.29 -40.23
C GLY A 244 -41.59 99.52 -40.98
N GLN A 245 -40.49 99.38 -41.72
CA GLN A 245 -39.95 100.44 -42.57
C GLN A 245 -39.52 99.80 -43.88
N GLY A 246 -40.30 100.03 -44.94
CA GLY A 246 -39.96 99.54 -46.27
C GLY A 246 -38.61 100.08 -46.71
N LEU A 247 -37.68 99.18 -47.05
CA LEU A 247 -36.48 99.42 -47.85
C LEU A 247 -35.88 98.09 -48.32
N ASP A 248 -35.20 98.18 -49.46
CA ASP A 248 -34.97 97.17 -50.49
C ASP A 248 -34.18 95.90 -50.13
N ALA A 249 -34.50 94.85 -50.90
CA ALA A 249 -33.68 93.66 -51.07
C ALA A 249 -32.34 94.00 -51.75
N ARG A 250 -31.23 93.86 -51.01
CA ARG A 250 -29.92 93.39 -51.48
C ARG A 250 -28.92 93.33 -50.31
N SER A 251 -27.98 92.39 -50.44
CA SER A 251 -26.73 92.18 -49.68
C SER A 251 -26.79 91.49 -48.30
N CYS A 252 -26.18 90.30 -48.32
CA CYS A 252 -25.65 89.45 -47.24
C CYS A 252 -26.64 88.58 -46.46
#